data_AF-A0A3P6SCW9-F1
#
_entry.id   AF-A0A3P6SCW9-F1
#
_cell.length_a   1.000
_cell.length_b   1.000
_cell.length_c   1.000
_cell.angle_alpha   90.00
_cell.angle_beta   90.00
_cell.angle_gamma   90.00
#
_symmetry.space_group_name_H-M   'P 1'
#
loop_
_entity.id
_entity.type
_entity.pdbx_description
1 polymer ?
#
loop_
_entity_poly.entity_id
_entity_poly.type
_entity_poly.pdbx_seq_one_letter_code
_entity_poly.pdbx_strand_id
1 'polypeptide(L)'
;THFLDYQIGSRRFSFKTLAKDPQTYKVCLFGDLGYFHGNSTESLIKNGLAGKFDFIIHLGDISYDLHTNNGANGDNYMNQLEPLLSRVPYMVIAGNHEDDGKNFTDYQERFWMPHNGYHDNQFYSFDLGPVHWVGVSTEYYGFYYLYGQGPVLTQYAWLENDLKVSSIVQRRRNNPQT
;
A
#
# COMPACT_ATOMS: atom_id res chain seq x y z
N THR A 1 -12.01 -7.31 -17.68
CA THR A 1 -11.87 -6.17 -16.75
C THR A 1 -13.24 -5.57 -16.57
N HIS A 2 -13.63 -5.31 -15.33
CA HIS A 2 -14.94 -4.75 -14.99
C HIS A 2 -14.74 -3.45 -14.20
N PHE A 3 -15.64 -2.51 -14.41
CA PHE A 3 -15.72 -1.32 -13.55
C PHE A 3 -16.64 -1.66 -12.38
N LEU A 4 -16.22 -1.25 -11.19
CA LEU A 4 -17.03 -1.32 -9.99
C LEU A 4 -17.37 0.10 -9.57
N ASP A 5 -18.65 0.44 -9.69
CA ASP A 5 -19.20 1.68 -9.17
C ASP A 5 -19.39 1.56 -7.66
N TYR A 6 -19.00 2.60 -6.92
CA TYR A 6 -19.21 2.67 -5.48
C TYR A 6 -19.54 4.11 -5.04
N GLN A 7 -20.09 4.24 -3.84
CA GLN A 7 -20.55 5.52 -3.31
C GLN A 7 -20.02 5.72 -1.89
N ILE A 8 -19.46 6.90 -1.63
CA ILE A 8 -19.05 7.35 -0.29
C ILE A 8 -19.81 8.65 -0.01
N GLY A 9 -20.65 8.65 1.02
CA GLY A 9 -21.55 9.77 1.29
C GLY A 9 -22.43 10.09 0.07
N SER A 10 -22.35 11.33 -0.44
CA SER A 10 -23.08 11.77 -1.64
C SER A 10 -22.31 11.61 -2.96
N ARG A 11 -21.03 11.22 -2.90
CA ARG A 11 -20.12 11.18 -4.05
C ARG A 11 -20.04 9.77 -4.63
N ARG A 12 -20.09 9.68 -5.97
CA ARG A 12 -19.99 8.43 -6.73
C ARG A 12 -18.63 8.32 -7.38
N PHE A 13 -18.08 7.12 -7.37
CA PHE A 13 -16.78 6.76 -7.90
C PHE A 13 -16.89 5.48 -8.71
N SER A 14 -15.87 5.22 -9.52
CA SER A 14 -15.73 3.99 -10.28
C SER A 14 -14.25 3.63 -10.34
N PHE A 15 -13.92 2.40 -9.99
CA PHE A 15 -12.57 1.88 -10.15
C PHE A 15 -12.56 0.65 -11.05
N LYS A 16 -11.43 0.42 -11.72
CA LYS A 16 -11.24 -0.70 -12.64
C LYS A 16 -10.62 -1.87 -11.89
N THR A 17 -11.34 -2.99 -11.79
CA THR A 17 -10.75 -4.24 -11.29
C THR A 17 -9.96 -4.94 -12.39
N LEU A 18 -8.83 -5.53 -12.00
CA LEU A 18 -8.11 -6.49 -12.83
C LEU A 18 -8.92 -7.79 -12.97
N ALA A 19 -8.60 -8.58 -13.99
CA ALA A 19 -9.13 -9.94 -14.06
C ALA A 19 -8.70 -10.74 -12.81
N LYS A 20 -9.47 -11.77 -12.45
CA LYS A 20 -9.18 -12.63 -11.28
C LYS A 20 -7.77 -13.24 -11.29
N ASP A 21 -7.26 -13.60 -12.47
CA ASP A 21 -5.90 -14.11 -12.66
C ASP A 21 -5.24 -13.42 -13.86
N PRO A 22 -4.79 -12.16 -13.70
CA PRO A 22 -4.28 -11.36 -14.81
C PRO A 22 -2.88 -11.84 -15.21
N GLN A 23 -2.71 -12.26 -16.46
CA GLN A 23 -1.40 -12.71 -16.96
C GLN A 23 -0.42 -11.55 -17.22
N THR A 24 -0.96 -10.34 -17.41
CA THR A 24 -0.17 -9.11 -17.61
C THR A 24 -0.89 -7.94 -16.95
N TYR A 25 -0.11 -7.03 -16.38
CA TYR A 25 -0.58 -5.76 -15.82
C TYR A 25 0.56 -4.75 -15.80
N LYS A 26 0.24 -3.48 -15.57
CA LYS A 26 1.22 -2.39 -15.45
C LYS A 26 1.18 -1.81 -14.05
N VAL A 27 2.34 -1.65 -13.42
CA VAL A 27 2.46 -1.11 -12.06
C VAL A 27 3.14 0.24 -12.11
N CYS A 28 2.63 1.21 -11.35
CA CYS A 28 3.36 2.43 -11.03
C CYS A 28 4.06 2.25 -9.69
N LEU A 29 5.38 2.37 -9.66
CA LEU A 29 6.19 2.29 -8.44
C LEU A 29 6.88 3.62 -8.21
N PHE A 30 6.77 4.15 -7.00
CA PHE A 30 7.49 5.33 -6.53
C PHE A 30 7.59 5.31 -5.00
N GLY A 31 8.49 6.11 -4.44
CA GLY A 31 8.55 6.45 -3.01
C GLY A 31 8.67 7.97 -2.87
N ASP A 32 8.77 8.47 -1.64
CA ASP A 32 9.26 9.82 -1.39
C ASP A 32 8.41 10.91 -2.07
N LEU A 33 7.08 10.80 -1.97
CA LEU A 33 6.16 11.77 -2.55
C LEU A 33 5.48 12.61 -1.47
N GLY A 34 6.00 13.83 -1.29
CA GLY A 34 5.46 14.81 -0.37
C GLY A 34 4.23 15.57 -0.86
N TYR A 35 3.45 16.11 0.08
CA TYR A 35 2.44 17.12 -0.23
C TYR A 35 3.12 18.42 -0.69
N PHE A 36 4.14 18.84 0.05
CA PHE A 36 5.09 19.86 -0.39
C PHE A 36 6.18 19.23 -1.24
N HIS A 37 6.64 19.95 -2.27
CA HIS A 37 7.68 19.47 -3.20
C HIS A 37 7.35 18.16 -3.95
N GLY A 38 6.07 17.77 -4.02
CA GLY A 38 5.56 16.65 -4.82
C GLY A 38 5.57 16.91 -6.33
N ASN A 39 6.76 17.16 -6.90
CA ASN A 39 6.94 17.55 -8.30
C ASN A 39 6.35 16.54 -9.30
N SER A 40 6.22 15.28 -8.88
CA SER A 40 5.66 14.19 -9.69
C SER A 40 4.14 14.03 -9.55
N THR A 41 3.48 14.72 -8.60
CA THR A 41 2.05 14.52 -8.29
C THR A 41 1.16 14.76 -9.51
N GLU A 42 1.37 15.86 -10.25
CA GLU A 42 0.58 16.15 -11.45
C GLU A 42 0.77 15.06 -12.52
N SER A 43 2.01 14.63 -12.73
CA SER A 43 2.34 13.57 -13.69
C SER A 43 1.69 12.25 -13.30
N LEU A 44 1.69 11.91 -12.00
CA LEU A 44 1.08 10.70 -11.48
C LEU A 44 -0.43 10.69 -11.73
N ILE A 45 -1.13 11.77 -11.35
CA ILE A 45 -2.57 11.92 -11.58
C ILE A 45 -2.87 11.84 -13.08
N LYS A 46 -2.17 12.60 -13.91
CA LYS A 46 -2.38 12.61 -15.37
C LYS A 46 -2.20 11.23 -15.99
N ASN A 47 -1.12 10.53 -15.66
CA ASN A 47 -0.82 9.23 -16.26
C ASN A 47 -1.74 8.12 -15.73
N GLY A 48 -2.12 8.17 -14.45
CA GLY A 48 -3.06 7.21 -13.87
C GLY A 48 -4.47 7.37 -14.41
N LEU A 49 -4.96 8.60 -14.54
CA LEU A 49 -6.25 8.88 -15.18
C LEU A 49 -6.28 8.54 -16.68
N ALA A 50 -5.12 8.57 -17.34
CA ALA A 50 -4.96 8.08 -18.72
C ALA A 50 -4.84 6.55 -18.81
N GLY A 51 -4.95 5.81 -17.70
CA GLY A 51 -4.90 4.35 -17.66
C GLY A 51 -3.53 3.76 -18.00
N LYS A 52 -2.43 4.49 -17.72
CA LYS A 52 -1.07 4.00 -18.02
C LYS A 52 -0.59 2.88 -17.09
N PHE A 53 -1.22 2.72 -15.93
CA PHE A 53 -0.97 1.65 -14.96
C PHE A 53 -2.28 1.16 -14.35
N ASP A 54 -2.28 -0.07 -13.88
CA ASP A 54 -3.45 -0.75 -13.32
C ASP A 54 -3.51 -0.65 -11.78
N PHE A 55 -2.37 -0.50 -11.11
CA PHE A 55 -2.27 -0.20 -9.68
C PHE A 55 -0.95 0.50 -9.34
N ILE A 56 -0.88 1.00 -8.11
CA ILE A 56 0.26 1.75 -7.57
C ILE A 56 0.86 1.00 -6.38
N ILE A 57 2.18 1.04 -6.26
CA ILE A 57 2.93 0.72 -5.05
C ILE A 57 3.72 1.97 -4.64
N HIS A 58 3.46 2.49 -3.44
CA HIS A 58 4.21 3.58 -2.81
C HIS A 58 5.17 3.02 -1.75
N LEU A 59 6.46 3.23 -1.96
CA LEU A 59 7.58 2.68 -1.19
C LEU A 59 7.98 3.54 0.03
N GLY A 60 6.99 4.07 0.76
CA GLY A 60 7.23 4.89 1.96
C GLY A 60 7.51 6.37 1.70
N ASP A 61 7.59 7.12 2.79
CA ASP A 61 7.73 8.58 2.85
C ASP A 61 6.56 9.29 2.15
N ILE A 62 5.38 9.01 2.66
CA ILE A 62 4.10 9.45 2.16
C ILE A 62 3.79 10.83 2.75
N SER A 63 3.56 11.82 1.90
CA SER A 63 3.32 13.22 2.31
C SER A 63 4.50 13.92 2.98
N TYR A 64 5.53 13.18 3.42
CA TYR A 64 6.52 13.57 4.42
C TYR A 64 5.84 14.04 5.71
N ASP A 65 5.72 13.14 6.68
CA ASP A 65 5.08 13.33 7.99
C ASP A 65 3.56 13.50 7.91
N LEU A 66 2.84 12.40 7.68
CA LEU A 66 1.36 12.37 7.65
C LEU A 66 0.74 13.04 8.89
N HIS A 67 1.33 12.78 10.05
CA HIS A 67 0.88 13.24 11.37
C HIS A 67 1.06 14.76 11.59
N THR A 68 1.78 15.46 10.71
CA THR A 68 2.02 16.91 10.82
C THR A 68 0.71 17.70 10.89
N ASN A 69 0.69 18.71 11.77
CA ASN A 69 -0.48 19.55 12.05
C ASN A 69 -1.71 18.73 12.46
N ASN A 70 -1.52 17.75 13.36
CA ASN A 70 -2.56 16.82 13.82
C ASN A 70 -3.23 16.07 12.67
N GLY A 71 -2.44 15.57 11.71
CA GLY A 71 -2.93 14.81 10.56
C GLY A 71 -3.40 15.63 9.36
N ALA A 72 -3.44 16.97 9.47
CA ALA A 72 -3.90 17.83 8.38
C ALA A 72 -2.98 17.78 7.15
N ASN A 73 -1.69 17.47 7.32
CA ASN A 73 -0.78 17.23 6.19
C ASN A 73 -1.22 16.00 5.38
N GLY A 74 -1.45 14.87 6.06
CA GLY A 74 -2.01 13.67 5.46
C GLY A 74 -3.37 13.89 4.81
N ASP A 75 -4.26 14.68 5.43
CA ASP A 75 -5.56 15.01 4.84
C ASP A 75 -5.40 15.77 3.51
N ASN A 76 -4.54 16.79 3.47
CA ASN A 76 -4.30 17.57 2.27
C ASN A 76 -3.67 16.72 1.15
N TYR A 77 -2.72 15.85 1.51
CA TYR A 77 -2.09 14.92 0.58
C TYR A 77 -3.11 13.97 -0.05
N MET A 78 -3.95 13.34 0.77
CA MET A 78 -4.97 12.42 0.29
C MET A 78 -6.03 13.13 -0.54
N ASN A 79 -6.44 14.35 -0.17
CA ASN A 79 -7.36 15.17 -0.95
C ASN A 79 -6.77 15.54 -2.33
N GLN A 80 -5.47 15.83 -2.40
CA GLN A 80 -4.81 16.15 -3.67
C GLN A 80 -4.77 14.95 -4.63
N LEU A 81 -4.52 13.75 -4.11
CA LEU A 81 -4.43 12.52 -4.89
C LEU A 81 -5.77 11.81 -5.11
N GLU A 82 -6.83 12.23 -4.42
CA GLU A 82 -8.17 11.63 -4.45
C GLU A 82 -8.73 11.37 -5.86
N PRO A 83 -8.56 12.27 -6.86
CA PRO A 83 -9.03 12.01 -8.22
C PRO A 83 -8.44 10.73 -8.85
N LEU A 84 -7.23 10.35 -8.43
CA LEU A 84 -6.54 9.14 -8.86
C LEU A 84 -6.84 7.96 -7.93
N LEU A 85 -6.62 8.12 -6.62
CA LEU A 85 -6.65 7.00 -5.66
C LEU A 85 -8.08 6.47 -5.42
N SER A 86 -9.12 7.24 -5.76
CA SER A 86 -10.50 6.75 -5.81
C SER A 86 -10.79 5.81 -7.00
N ARG A 87 -9.82 5.59 -7.90
CA ARG A 87 -10.02 4.83 -9.15
C ARG A 87 -8.96 3.78 -9.42
N VAL A 88 -7.82 3.89 -8.76
CA VAL A 88 -6.66 3.03 -8.95
C VAL A 88 -6.22 2.49 -7.60
N PRO A 89 -6.13 1.15 -7.42
CA PRO A 89 -5.64 0.56 -6.18
C PRO A 89 -4.26 1.08 -5.80
N TYR A 90 -4.08 1.36 -4.51
CA TYR A 90 -2.91 2.04 -3.95
C TYR A 90 -2.37 1.24 -2.77
N MET A 91 -1.29 0.52 -3.03
CA MET A 91 -0.58 -0.28 -2.04
C MET A 91 0.55 0.56 -1.44
N VAL A 92 0.70 0.56 -0.13
CA VAL A 92 1.70 1.37 0.57
C VAL A 92 2.55 0.51 1.48
N ILE A 93 3.78 0.95 1.73
CA ILE A 93 4.61 0.49 2.84
C ILE A 93 5.06 1.73 3.60
N ALA A 94 5.32 1.61 4.90
CA ALA A 94 5.83 2.73 5.69
C ALA A 94 7.32 2.99 5.36
N GLY A 95 7.68 4.26 5.24
CA GLY A 95 9.03 4.78 5.36
C GLY A 95 9.24 5.46 6.72
N ASN A 96 10.40 6.04 6.94
CA ASN A 96 10.73 6.64 8.23
C ASN A 96 9.87 7.88 8.54
N HIS A 97 9.36 8.58 7.53
CA HIS A 97 8.47 9.74 7.73
C HIS A 97 7.04 9.36 8.16
N GLU A 98 6.69 8.07 8.15
CA GLU A 98 5.43 7.60 8.73
C GLU A 98 5.54 7.41 10.26
N ASP A 99 6.74 7.44 10.83
CA ASP A 99 6.94 7.39 12.28
C ASP A 99 6.39 8.66 12.93
N ASP A 100 5.43 8.49 13.83
CA ASP A 100 4.78 9.58 14.58
C ASP A 100 5.26 9.64 16.04
N GLY A 101 6.35 8.94 16.36
CA GLY A 101 6.90 8.79 17.71
C GLY A 101 6.01 7.97 18.66
N LYS A 102 5.02 7.25 18.11
CA LYS A 102 4.13 6.37 18.86
C LYS A 102 4.24 4.94 18.35
N ASN A 103 3.63 4.67 17.19
CA ASN A 103 3.61 3.36 16.54
C ASN A 103 3.06 3.50 15.11
N PHE A 104 3.51 4.52 14.38
CA PHE A 104 3.02 4.83 13.03
C PHE A 104 1.49 5.04 12.99
N THR A 105 0.89 5.59 14.05
CA THR A 105 -0.58 5.53 14.26
C THR A 105 -1.35 6.19 13.13
N ASP A 106 -0.92 7.38 12.68
CA ASP A 106 -1.59 8.05 11.56
C ASP A 106 -1.54 7.20 10.28
N TYR A 107 -0.38 6.61 9.95
CA TYR A 107 -0.24 5.67 8.84
C TYR A 107 -1.12 4.42 9.01
N GLN A 108 -1.18 3.85 10.22
CA GLN A 108 -1.98 2.66 10.50
C GLN A 108 -3.48 2.89 10.33
N GLU A 109 -3.98 4.01 10.83
CA GLU A 109 -5.41 4.33 10.79
C GLU A 109 -5.86 4.86 9.42
N ARG A 110 -4.94 5.40 8.62
CA ARG A 110 -5.25 6.04 7.33
C ARG A 110 -5.26 5.06 6.15
N PHE A 111 -4.48 3.99 6.23
CA PHE A 111 -4.37 3.00 5.15
C PHE A 111 -4.96 1.64 5.53
N TRP A 112 -5.22 0.82 4.51
CA TRP A 112 -5.77 -0.52 4.70
C TRP A 112 -5.08 -1.49 3.73
N MET A 113 -4.11 -2.24 4.25
CA MET A 113 -3.38 -3.27 3.51
C MET A 113 -3.93 -4.67 3.84
N PRO A 114 -3.56 -5.72 3.08
CA PRO A 114 -3.97 -7.08 3.40
C PRO A 114 -3.59 -7.48 4.83
N HIS A 115 -4.57 -7.91 5.62
CA HIS A 115 -4.38 -8.36 7.00
C HIS A 115 -3.84 -9.79 7.09
N ASN A 116 -2.70 -10.03 6.43
CA ASN A 116 -1.98 -11.29 6.52
C ASN A 116 -0.57 -11.15 7.13
N GLY A 117 -0.15 -9.94 7.49
CA GLY A 117 1.02 -9.66 8.35
C GLY A 117 0.68 -9.58 9.84
N TYR A 118 1.48 -8.85 10.60
CA TYR A 118 1.31 -8.67 12.05
C TYR A 118 0.62 -7.34 12.38
N HIS A 119 -0.64 -7.39 12.79
CA HIS A 119 -1.34 -6.29 13.46
C HIS A 119 -1.34 -4.91 12.80
N ASP A 120 -1.00 -4.77 11.52
CA ASP A 120 -0.86 -3.45 10.90
C ASP A 120 -0.65 -3.49 9.37
N ASN A 121 -0.55 -2.30 8.78
CA ASN A 121 -0.12 -2.01 7.42
C ASN A 121 1.42 -2.08 7.25
N GLN A 122 2.21 -2.56 8.22
CA GLN A 122 3.68 -2.49 8.15
C GLN A 122 4.28 -3.52 7.22
N PHE A 123 3.68 -4.71 7.13
CA PHE A 123 4.13 -5.72 6.18
C PHE A 123 2.99 -6.66 5.83
N TYR A 124 3.00 -7.15 4.60
CA TYR A 124 1.93 -7.96 4.05
C TYR A 124 2.39 -8.59 2.74
N SER A 125 1.61 -9.53 2.24
CA SER A 125 1.80 -10.08 0.89
C SER A 125 0.49 -10.18 0.15
N PHE A 126 0.54 -10.19 -1.18
CA PHE A 126 -0.63 -10.47 -2.01
C PHE A 126 -0.22 -11.10 -3.33
N ASP A 127 -1.11 -11.91 -3.88
CA ASP A 127 -0.91 -12.54 -5.17
C ASP A 127 -1.67 -11.74 -6.24
N LEU A 128 -0.98 -11.40 -7.32
CA LEU A 128 -1.61 -10.80 -8.48
C LEU A 128 -1.04 -11.45 -9.74
N GLY A 129 -1.85 -12.32 -10.33
CA GLY A 129 -1.46 -13.07 -11.51
C GLY A 129 -0.24 -13.96 -11.23
N PRO A 130 0.83 -13.88 -12.04
CA PRO A 130 2.02 -14.70 -11.84
C PRO A 130 2.98 -14.20 -10.75
N VAL A 131 2.66 -13.09 -10.06
CA VAL A 131 3.58 -12.45 -9.10
C VAL A 131 3.01 -12.52 -7.69
N HIS A 132 3.87 -12.97 -6.78
CA HIS A 132 3.68 -12.88 -5.35
C HIS A 132 4.40 -11.62 -4.83
N TRP A 133 3.64 -10.61 -4.42
CA TRP A 133 4.15 -9.34 -3.91
C TRP A 133 4.32 -9.42 -2.41
N VAL A 134 5.44 -8.91 -1.91
CA VAL A 134 5.76 -8.87 -0.47
C VAL A 134 6.22 -7.46 -0.11
N GLY A 135 5.48 -6.81 0.78
CA GLY A 135 5.88 -5.58 1.45
C GLY A 135 6.53 -5.91 2.78
N VAL A 136 7.71 -5.33 3.04
CA VAL A 136 8.49 -5.54 4.27
C VAL A 136 8.74 -4.16 4.89
N SER A 137 8.47 -4.01 6.18
CA SER A 137 8.82 -2.80 6.91
C SER A 137 10.32 -2.78 7.17
N THR A 138 11.03 -1.83 6.57
CA THR A 138 12.40 -1.49 6.94
C THR A 138 12.44 -0.81 8.31
N GLU A 139 11.35 -0.16 8.70
CA GLU A 139 11.28 0.69 9.88
C GLU A 139 11.25 -0.10 11.18
N TYR A 140 10.78 -1.35 11.18
CA TYR A 140 10.99 -2.22 12.33
C TYR A 140 12.46 -2.53 12.61
N TYR A 141 13.29 -2.63 11.57
CA TYR A 141 14.73 -2.75 11.73
C TYR A 141 15.38 -1.39 12.04
N GLY A 142 14.83 -0.30 11.50
CA GLY A 142 15.31 1.06 11.74
C GLY A 142 15.09 1.55 13.17
N PHE A 143 13.95 1.21 13.78
CA PHE A 143 13.49 1.72 15.07
C PHE A 143 13.38 0.65 16.17
N TYR A 144 14.08 -0.49 16.04
CA TYR A 144 14.05 -1.56 17.05
C TYR A 144 14.47 -1.10 18.45
N TYR A 145 15.25 -0.01 18.56
CA TYR A 145 15.67 0.57 19.84
C TYR A 145 14.54 1.37 20.52
N LEU A 146 13.55 1.85 19.77
CA LEU A 146 12.34 2.52 20.29
C LEU A 146 11.21 1.53 20.53
N TYR A 147 10.99 0.61 19.59
CA TYR A 147 9.82 -0.28 19.57
C TYR A 147 10.12 -1.73 19.99
N GLY A 148 11.38 -2.03 20.30
CA GLY A 148 11.84 -3.36 20.70
C GLY A 148 12.07 -4.31 19.51
N GLN A 149 12.61 -5.50 19.82
CA GLN A 149 12.92 -6.53 18.81
C GLN A 149 11.71 -7.40 18.43
N GLY A 150 10.60 -7.30 19.16
CA GLY A 150 9.40 -8.11 18.92
C GLY A 150 8.91 -8.01 17.47
N PRO A 151 8.64 -6.80 16.94
CA PRO A 151 8.21 -6.63 15.56
C PRO A 151 9.19 -7.18 14.52
N VAL A 152 10.49 -7.03 14.75
CA VAL A 152 11.55 -7.56 13.88
C VAL A 152 11.48 -9.09 13.77
N LEU A 153 11.43 -9.77 14.93
CA LEU A 153 11.36 -11.23 14.98
C LEU A 153 10.05 -11.76 14.41
N THR A 154 8.95 -11.04 14.66
CA THR A 154 7.65 -11.39 14.09
C THR A 154 7.64 -11.28 12.58
N GLN A 155 8.13 -10.18 12.01
CA GLN A 155 8.21 -10.00 10.56
C GLN A 155 9.12 -11.06 9.93
N TYR A 156 10.26 -11.37 10.56
CA TYR A 156 11.16 -12.42 10.09
C TYR A 156 10.46 -13.79 10.02
N ALA A 157 9.83 -14.21 11.11
CA ALA A 157 9.12 -15.49 11.17
C ALA A 157 7.93 -15.54 10.19
N TRP A 158 7.22 -14.43 10.04
CA TRP A 158 6.15 -14.28 9.07
C TRP A 158 6.67 -14.45 7.63
N LEU A 159 7.73 -13.74 7.26
CA LEU A 159 8.29 -13.74 5.91
C LEU A 159 8.80 -15.14 5.54
N GLU A 160 9.47 -15.84 6.45
CA GLU A 160 9.86 -17.23 6.24
C GLU A 160 8.66 -18.13 5.90
N ASN A 161 7.54 -17.95 6.59
CA ASN A 161 6.34 -18.75 6.37
C ASN A 161 5.65 -18.38 5.06
N ASP A 162 5.49 -17.08 4.77
CA ASP A 162 4.87 -16.58 3.55
C ASP A 162 5.61 -17.08 2.30
N LEU A 163 6.95 -17.05 2.31
CA LEU A 163 7.80 -17.54 1.22
C LEU A 163 7.80 -19.07 1.08
N LYS A 164 7.63 -19.84 2.17
CA LYS A 164 7.48 -21.30 2.08
C LYS A 164 6.18 -21.69 1.39
N VAL A 165 5.10 -20.96 1.64
CA VAL A 165 3.79 -21.22 1.04
C VAL A 165 3.57 -20.53 -0.31
N SER A 166 4.44 -19.62 -0.75
CA SER A 166 4.35 -18.92 -2.03
C SER A 166 4.82 -19.72 -3.24
N SER A 167 5.28 -20.97 -3.05
CA SER A 167 5.53 -21.86 -4.19
C SER A 167 4.25 -22.00 -5.03
N ILE A 168 4.33 -21.63 -6.31
CA ILE A 168 3.19 -21.49 -7.25
C ILE A 168 2.29 -22.74 -7.30
N VAL A 169 2.83 -23.91 -6.94
CA VAL A 169 2.12 -25.20 -6.91
C VAL A 169 1.23 -25.36 -5.68
N GLN A 170 1.58 -24.79 -4.52
CA GLN A 170 0.80 -24.94 -3.29
C GLN A 170 -0.43 -24.01 -3.25
N ARG A 171 -0.31 -22.74 -3.65
CA ARG A 171 -1.46 -21.78 -3.59
C ARG A 171 -2.54 -22.04 -4.63
N ARG A 172 -2.18 -22.50 -5.84
CA ARG A 172 -3.15 -22.92 -6.88
C ARG A 172 -4.01 -24.13 -6.45
N ARG A 173 -3.49 -24.98 -5.56
CA ARG A 173 -4.21 -26.16 -5.04
C ARG A 173 -5.07 -25.83 -3.82
N ASN A 174 -4.64 -24.88 -2.99
CA ASN A 174 -5.29 -24.59 -1.71
C ASN A 174 -6.33 -23.45 -1.75
N ASN A 175 -6.51 -22.77 -2.89
CA ASN A 175 -7.55 -21.73 -3.02
C ASN A 175 -8.50 -21.98 -4.21
N PRO A 176 -9.45 -22.94 -4.11
CA PRO A 176 -10.50 -23.11 -5.13
C PRO A 176 -11.57 -22.01 -5.13
N GLN A 177 -11.53 -21.04 -4.21
CA GLN A 177 -12.64 -20.13 -3.91
C GLN A 177 -12.17 -18.74 -3.44
N THR A 178 -11.74 -17.88 -4.36
CA THR A 178 -11.98 -16.42 -4.33
C THR A 178 -12.00 -15.94 -5.76
#